data_AF-A0A424QCY3-F1
#
_entry.id   AF-A0A424QCY3-F1
#
_cell.length_a   1.000
_cell.length_b   1.000
_cell.length_c   1.000
_cell.angle_alpha   90.00
_cell.angle_beta   90.00
_cell.angle_gamma   90.00
#
_symmetry.space_group_name_H-M   'P 1'
#
loop_
_entity.id
_entity.type
_entity.pdbx_description
1 polymer ?
#
loop_
_entity_poly.entity_id
_entity_poly.type
_entity_poly.pdbx_seq_one_letter_code
_entity_poly.pdbx_strand_id
1 'polypeptide(L)'
;MTVNKVTSQKSSKMMILLIQSVLLLQIFAPFASASGMTTCSNSGGACDDYNSAHDETPDQQDWVNGTYDFKLQDTSNIRLDLTWAIHEFDRSALGLTSPSIDAALAADGLDSDDGAPADLIRNYFDQQLPGMSTNVSNKLILEVSSALESSLESGFG
;
A
#
# COMPACT_ATOMS: atom_id res chain seq x y z
N MET A 1 -53.80 -4.85 -36.90
CA MET A 1 -52.35 -4.77 -36.62
C MET A 1 -52.19 -4.70 -35.11
N THR A 2 -51.80 -5.79 -34.48
CA THR A 2 -51.71 -5.90 -33.00
C THR A 2 -50.23 -5.84 -32.64
N VAL A 3 -49.79 -4.78 -31.98
CA VAL A 3 -48.40 -4.59 -31.57
C VAL A 3 -48.16 -5.47 -30.34
N ASN A 4 -47.36 -6.52 -30.50
CA ASN A 4 -46.90 -7.33 -29.37
C ASN A 4 -45.96 -6.49 -28.52
N LYS A 5 -46.40 -6.16 -27.30
CA LYS A 5 -45.59 -5.47 -26.28
C LYS A 5 -44.53 -6.45 -25.79
N VAL A 6 -43.33 -6.35 -26.37
CA VAL A 6 -42.20 -7.22 -26.06
C VAL A 6 -41.84 -7.14 -24.57
N THR A 7 -41.62 -8.32 -24.02
CA THR A 7 -41.40 -8.73 -22.63
C THR A 7 -40.17 -8.10 -21.96
N SER A 8 -40.15 -6.77 -21.79
CA SER A 8 -39.03 -6.04 -21.17
C SER A 8 -38.80 -6.41 -19.68
N GLN A 9 -39.86 -6.76 -18.95
CA GLN A 9 -39.79 -6.95 -17.49
C GLN A 9 -39.11 -8.26 -17.03
N LYS A 10 -39.17 -9.35 -17.83
CA LYS A 10 -38.54 -10.64 -17.48
C LYS A 10 -37.03 -10.63 -17.69
N SER A 11 -36.57 -9.97 -18.76
CA SER A 11 -35.14 -9.86 -19.09
C SER A 11 -34.37 -9.04 -18.03
N SER A 12 -34.95 -7.94 -17.54
CA SER A 12 -34.36 -7.12 -16.47
C SER A 12 -34.19 -7.88 -15.15
N LYS A 13 -35.21 -8.66 -14.72
CA LYS A 13 -35.11 -9.47 -13.50
C LYS A 13 -34.06 -10.59 -13.61
N MET A 14 -33.96 -11.23 -14.78
CA MET A 14 -32.94 -12.25 -15.03
C MET A 14 -31.53 -11.66 -15.02
N MET A 15 -31.36 -10.45 -15.56
CA MET A 15 -30.08 -9.75 -15.53
C MET A 15 -29.68 -9.29 -14.12
N ILE A 16 -30.63 -8.80 -13.32
CA ILE A 16 -30.39 -8.45 -11.91
C ILE A 16 -29.95 -9.69 -11.11
N LEU A 17 -30.62 -10.84 -11.30
CA LEU A 17 -30.24 -12.09 -10.64
C LEU A 17 -28.85 -12.57 -11.07
N LEU A 18 -28.48 -12.42 -12.33
CA LEU A 18 -27.14 -12.75 -12.83
C LEU A 18 -26.07 -11.85 -12.20
N ILE A 19 -26.28 -10.53 -12.18
CA ILE A 19 -25.34 -9.60 -11.57
C ILE A 19 -25.19 -9.88 -10.07
N GLN A 20 -26.31 -10.09 -9.35
CA GLN A 20 -26.28 -10.47 -7.94
C GLN A 20 -25.54 -11.80 -7.72
N SER A 21 -25.77 -12.80 -8.58
CA SER A 21 -25.05 -14.08 -8.50
C SER A 21 -23.55 -13.90 -8.71
N VAL A 22 -23.13 -13.08 -9.68
CA VAL A 22 -21.71 -12.79 -9.92
C VAL A 22 -21.12 -12.05 -8.72
N LEU A 23 -21.83 -11.06 -8.16
CA LEU A 23 -21.37 -10.29 -7.00
C LEU A 23 -21.31 -11.12 -5.70
N LEU A 24 -22.14 -12.15 -5.56
CA LEU A 24 -22.12 -13.07 -4.42
C LEU A 24 -21.10 -14.20 -4.60
N LEU A 25 -20.72 -14.54 -5.84
CA LEU A 25 -19.67 -15.52 -6.13
C LEU A 25 -18.32 -15.12 -5.51
N GLN A 26 -18.05 -13.81 -5.44
CA GLN A 26 -16.85 -13.22 -4.86
C GLN A 26 -16.66 -13.60 -3.38
N ILE A 27 -17.74 -13.97 -2.66
CA ILE A 27 -17.69 -14.38 -1.24
C ILE A 27 -17.06 -15.77 -1.10
N PHE A 28 -17.30 -16.66 -2.07
CA PHE A 28 -16.81 -18.04 -2.04
C PHE A 28 -15.52 -18.24 -2.84
N ALA A 29 -15.25 -17.36 -3.80
CA ALA A 29 -14.03 -17.34 -4.60
C ALA A 29 -13.57 -15.88 -4.77
N PRO A 30 -12.84 -15.32 -3.79
CA PRO A 30 -12.27 -13.99 -3.95
C PRO A 30 -11.23 -14.03 -5.08
N PHE A 31 -11.46 -13.26 -6.14
CA PHE A 31 -10.54 -13.14 -7.28
C PHE A 31 -9.31 -12.27 -6.98
N ALA A 32 -9.35 -11.52 -5.86
CA ALA A 32 -8.19 -10.86 -5.26
C ALA A 32 -7.93 -11.56 -3.92
N SER A 33 -6.77 -12.20 -3.80
CA SER A 33 -6.37 -12.94 -2.60
C SER A 33 -5.03 -12.41 -2.14
N ALA A 34 -5.00 -11.80 -0.95
CA ALA A 34 -3.78 -11.36 -0.28
C ALA A 34 -3.05 -12.57 0.34
N SER A 35 -2.65 -13.53 -0.50
CA SER A 35 -2.02 -14.78 -0.09
C SER A 35 -0.77 -15.02 -0.92
N GLY A 36 0.16 -14.07 -0.87
CA GLY A 36 1.39 -14.17 -1.65
C GLY A 36 2.69 -14.14 -0.84
N MET A 37 2.74 -13.31 0.21
CA MET A 37 3.94 -13.21 1.04
C MET A 37 3.85 -14.07 2.31
N THR A 38 4.81 -14.97 2.45
CA THR A 38 5.03 -15.76 3.67
C THR A 38 5.40 -14.87 4.86
N THR A 39 6.07 -13.74 4.62
CA THR A 39 6.42 -12.76 5.66
C THR A 39 5.20 -12.23 6.40
N CYS A 40 4.12 -11.90 5.69
CA CYS A 40 2.88 -11.44 6.33
C CYS A 40 2.13 -12.60 6.99
N SER A 41 2.09 -13.77 6.34
CA SER A 41 1.47 -14.98 6.89
C SER A 41 2.09 -15.39 8.24
N ASN A 42 3.42 -15.31 8.36
CA ASN A 42 4.16 -15.62 9.59
C ASN A 42 3.83 -14.69 10.75
N SER A 43 3.40 -13.47 10.46
CA SER A 43 2.94 -12.49 11.45
C SER A 43 1.43 -12.53 11.71
N GLY A 44 0.71 -13.44 11.05
CA GLY A 44 -0.74 -13.62 11.19
C GLY A 44 -1.60 -12.71 10.30
N GLY A 45 -1.01 -12.05 9.31
CA GLY A 45 -1.73 -11.24 8.33
C GLY A 45 -1.61 -11.75 6.90
N ALA A 46 -1.96 -10.89 5.96
CA ALA A 46 -2.22 -11.24 4.56
C ALA A 46 -1.71 -10.11 3.66
N CYS A 47 -0.86 -10.46 2.69
CA CYS A 47 -0.24 -9.55 1.73
C CYS A 47 -0.31 -10.16 0.33
N ASP A 48 -0.31 -9.32 -0.69
CA ASP A 48 -0.31 -9.77 -2.08
C ASP A 48 1.05 -10.40 -2.44
N ASP A 49 1.16 -11.06 -3.59
CA ASP A 49 2.45 -11.57 -4.07
C ASP A 49 3.38 -10.40 -4.39
N TYR A 50 4.62 -10.46 -3.88
CA TYR A 50 5.66 -9.55 -4.34
C TYR A 50 6.21 -10.01 -5.70
N ASN A 51 6.47 -9.05 -6.59
CA ASN A 51 7.10 -9.30 -7.88
C ASN A 51 8.03 -8.14 -8.23
N SER A 52 9.35 -8.37 -8.15
CA SER A 52 10.37 -7.37 -8.48
C SER A 52 10.32 -6.89 -9.92
N ALA A 53 9.69 -7.62 -10.85
CA ALA A 53 9.47 -7.14 -12.21
C ALA A 53 8.48 -5.96 -12.29
N HIS A 54 7.73 -5.69 -11.21
CA HIS A 54 6.85 -4.53 -11.10
C HIS A 54 7.49 -3.36 -10.36
N ASP A 55 8.71 -3.55 -9.84
CA ASP A 55 9.44 -2.47 -9.21
C ASP A 55 10.04 -1.54 -10.27
N GLU A 56 9.66 -0.26 -10.19
CA GLU A 56 10.18 0.79 -11.07
C GLU A 56 11.48 1.42 -10.53
N THR A 57 11.96 0.98 -9.36
CA THR A 57 13.18 1.45 -8.69
C THR A 57 14.11 0.31 -8.24
N PRO A 58 14.52 -0.62 -9.13
CA PRO A 58 15.19 -1.88 -8.77
C PRO A 58 16.56 -1.75 -8.09
N ASP A 59 17.16 -0.55 -8.09
CA ASP A 59 18.44 -0.26 -7.43
C ASP A 59 18.26 0.67 -6.21
N GLN A 60 17.02 0.88 -5.73
CA GLN A 60 16.69 1.77 -4.63
C GLN A 60 15.57 1.18 -3.76
N GLN A 61 15.78 1.14 -2.45
CA GLN A 61 14.78 0.62 -1.50
C GLN A 61 13.55 1.52 -1.33
N ASP A 62 13.62 2.77 -1.77
CA ASP A 62 12.54 3.74 -1.63
C ASP A 62 11.85 3.98 -2.97
N TRP A 63 10.56 3.65 -3.03
CA TRP A 63 9.69 4.02 -4.13
C TRP A 63 8.51 4.83 -3.61
N VAL A 64 8.66 6.16 -3.64
CA VAL A 64 7.65 7.09 -3.15
C VAL A 64 7.36 8.18 -4.18
N ASN A 65 6.09 8.30 -4.55
CA ASN A 65 5.60 9.37 -5.42
C ASN A 65 4.94 10.46 -4.56
N GLY A 66 5.65 11.57 -4.36
CA GLY A 66 5.16 12.73 -3.62
C GLY A 66 4.57 13.81 -4.53
N THR A 67 3.43 14.40 -4.13
CA THR A 67 2.93 15.67 -4.65
C THR A 67 2.93 16.73 -3.56
N TYR A 68 3.42 17.91 -3.90
CA TYR A 68 3.52 19.06 -3.01
C TYR A 68 2.67 20.21 -3.57
N ASP A 69 1.75 20.74 -2.76
CA ASP A 69 0.94 21.91 -3.09
C ASP A 69 1.25 23.04 -2.09
N PHE A 70 1.85 24.12 -2.62
CA PHE A 70 2.21 25.31 -1.86
C PHE A 70 1.15 26.40 -2.05
N LYS A 71 0.50 26.78 -0.97
CA LYS A 71 -0.50 27.85 -0.95
C LYS A 71 -0.01 29.00 -0.09
N LEU A 72 0.31 30.13 -0.73
CA LEU A 72 0.55 31.37 -0.03
C LEU A 72 -0.79 31.91 0.49
N GLN A 73 -1.00 31.84 1.81
CA GLN A 73 -2.22 32.36 2.42
C GLN A 73 -2.13 33.89 2.58
N ASP A 74 -0.95 34.41 2.91
CA ASP A 74 -0.61 35.83 2.94
C ASP A 74 0.92 36.00 2.84
N THR A 75 1.45 37.22 2.99
CA THR A 75 2.88 37.51 2.86
C THR A 75 3.79 36.81 3.89
N SER A 76 3.21 36.21 4.93
CA SER A 76 3.94 35.61 6.05
C SER A 76 3.56 34.14 6.30
N ASN A 77 2.46 33.65 5.71
CA ASN A 77 1.94 32.30 5.93
C ASN A 77 1.89 31.50 4.62
N ILE A 78 2.67 30.42 4.58
CA ILE A 78 2.62 29.41 3.52
C ILE A 78 1.99 28.15 4.12
N ARG A 79 0.93 27.65 3.50
CA ARG A 79 0.39 26.31 3.74
C ARG A 79 1.03 25.35 2.76
N LEU A 80 1.53 24.23 3.26
CA LEU A 80 2.04 23.12 2.46
C LEU A 80 1.12 21.91 2.65
N ASP A 81 0.51 21.45 1.56
CA ASP A 81 -0.24 20.19 1.53
C ASP A 81 0.64 19.14 0.84
N LEU A 82 0.91 18.03 1.53
CA LEU A 82 1.71 16.91 1.01
C LEU A 82 0.84 15.67 0.82
N THR A 83 1.02 14.99 -0.30
CA THR A 83 0.38 13.69 -0.56
C THR A 83 1.39 12.73 -1.14
N TRP A 84 1.64 11.63 -0.44
CA TRP A 84 2.63 10.64 -0.83
C TRP A 84 1.93 9.31 -1.14
N ALA A 85 2.26 8.73 -2.29
CA ALA A 85 1.98 7.35 -2.61
C ALA A 85 3.25 6.54 -2.35
N ILE A 86 3.23 5.75 -1.28
CA ILE A 86 4.34 4.88 -0.90
C ILE A 86 4.09 3.52 -1.55
N HIS A 87 5.00 3.10 -2.40
CA HIS A 87 5.03 1.77 -3.02
C HIS A 87 5.99 0.86 -2.24
N GLU A 88 7.22 1.36 -2.03
CA GLU A 88 8.26 0.73 -1.21
C GLU A 88 8.94 1.77 -0.31
N PHE A 89 9.46 1.32 0.84
CA PHE A 89 10.16 2.18 1.80
C PHE A 89 11.32 1.44 2.47
N ASP A 90 12.40 2.14 2.82
CA ASP A 90 13.57 1.57 3.51
C ASP A 90 13.15 0.72 4.73
N ARG A 91 13.49 -0.56 4.67
CA ARG A 91 13.21 -1.55 5.73
C ARG A 91 13.89 -1.19 7.03
N SER A 92 15.13 -0.69 6.95
CA SER A 92 15.94 -0.33 8.10
C SER A 92 15.37 0.87 8.84
N ALA A 93 14.85 1.85 8.10
CA ALA A 93 14.16 3.00 8.65
C ALA A 93 12.91 2.58 9.47
N LEU A 94 12.24 1.48 9.09
CA LEU A 94 11.07 0.95 9.79
C LEU A 94 11.38 -0.15 10.82
N GLY A 95 12.65 -0.53 10.98
CA GLY A 95 13.07 -1.62 11.88
C GLY A 95 12.67 -3.02 11.39
N LEU A 96 12.36 -3.17 10.10
CA LEU A 96 11.98 -4.43 9.43
C LEU A 96 13.22 -5.26 9.02
N THR A 97 14.24 -5.31 9.87
CA THR A 97 15.57 -5.89 9.57
C THR A 97 15.98 -6.97 10.58
N SER A 98 15.01 -7.64 11.19
CA SER A 98 15.32 -8.76 12.08
C SER A 98 15.70 -9.99 11.26
N PRO A 99 16.63 -10.85 11.71
CA PRO A 99 17.04 -12.03 10.94
C PRO A 99 15.88 -12.96 10.53
N SER A 100 14.82 -13.02 11.33
CA SER A 100 13.61 -13.78 11.01
C SER A 100 12.75 -13.12 9.94
N ILE A 101 12.69 -11.78 9.91
CA ILE A 101 11.97 -11.02 8.89
C ILE A 101 12.78 -11.11 7.58
N ASP A 102 14.08 -10.87 7.61
CA ASP A 102 14.93 -10.94 6.41
C ASP A 102 14.88 -12.31 5.73
N ALA A 103 14.90 -13.40 6.51
CA ALA A 103 14.77 -14.75 5.97
C ALA A 103 13.40 -15.00 5.31
N ALA A 104 12.33 -14.41 5.85
CA ALA A 104 11.00 -14.52 5.27
C ALA A 104 10.87 -13.66 4.00
N LEU A 105 11.43 -12.45 4.00
CA LEU A 105 11.46 -11.56 2.85
C LEU A 105 12.23 -12.18 1.67
N ALA A 106 13.37 -12.81 1.96
CA ALA A 106 14.13 -13.55 0.95
C ALA A 106 13.35 -14.75 0.37
N ALA A 107 12.50 -15.40 1.19
CA ALA A 107 11.63 -16.47 0.70
C ALA A 107 10.50 -15.93 -0.19
N ASP A 108 10.11 -14.67 0.01
CA ASP A 108 9.12 -13.94 -0.80
C ASP A 108 9.74 -13.26 -2.03
N GLY A 109 11.05 -13.42 -2.24
CA GLY A 109 11.75 -12.89 -3.41
C GLY A 109 12.24 -11.45 -3.28
N LEU A 110 12.23 -10.88 -2.07
CA LEU A 110 12.84 -9.58 -1.79
C LEU A 110 14.31 -9.76 -1.37
N ASP A 111 15.22 -9.05 -2.03
CA ASP A 111 16.64 -9.07 -1.74
C ASP A 111 17.10 -7.89 -0.87
N SER A 112 18.37 -7.47 -0.97
CA SER A 112 18.91 -6.33 -0.20
C SER A 112 18.63 -4.97 -0.84
N ASP A 113 18.36 -4.93 -2.13
CA ASP A 113 18.15 -3.70 -2.88
C ASP A 113 16.66 -3.30 -2.89
N ASP A 114 15.78 -4.27 -2.59
CA ASP A 114 14.34 -4.06 -2.42
C ASP A 114 13.97 -3.40 -1.07
N GLY A 115 12.94 -2.56 -1.12
CA GLY A 115 12.33 -1.93 0.05
C GLY A 115 11.32 -2.82 0.75
N ALA A 116 10.58 -2.23 1.69
CA ALA A 116 9.38 -2.82 2.28
C ALA A 116 8.16 -2.45 1.42
N PRO A 117 7.46 -3.40 0.79
CA PRO A 117 6.25 -3.12 0.04
C PRO A 117 5.14 -2.55 0.94
N ALA A 118 4.28 -1.68 0.40
CA ALA A 118 3.28 -0.97 1.19
C ALA A 118 2.28 -1.89 1.95
N ASP A 119 1.98 -3.07 1.42
CA ASP A 119 1.15 -4.07 2.08
C ASP A 119 1.87 -4.75 3.25
N LEU A 120 3.15 -5.09 3.08
CA LEU A 120 4.03 -5.54 4.15
C LEU A 120 4.09 -4.49 5.26
N ILE A 121 4.33 -3.21 4.94
CA ILE A 121 4.35 -2.14 5.94
C ILE A 121 3.01 -2.09 6.68
N ARG A 122 1.89 -2.12 5.96
CA ARG A 122 0.54 -2.08 6.53
C ARG A 122 0.27 -3.25 7.48
N ASN A 123 0.78 -4.43 7.15
CA ASN A 123 0.68 -5.61 7.99
C ASN A 123 1.39 -5.44 9.35
N TYR A 124 2.45 -4.63 9.41
CA TYR A 124 3.19 -4.35 10.65
C TYR A 124 2.79 -3.04 11.36
N PHE A 125 1.82 -2.26 10.85
CA PHE A 125 1.48 -0.92 11.36
C PHE A 125 1.30 -0.80 12.87
N ASP A 126 0.62 -1.79 13.48
CA ASP A 126 0.32 -1.81 14.92
C ASP A 126 1.42 -2.49 15.74
N GLN A 127 2.42 -3.08 15.10
CA GLN A 127 3.50 -3.78 15.77
C GLN A 127 4.60 -2.83 16.22
N GLN A 128 5.06 -3.03 17.45
CA GLN A 128 6.28 -2.44 17.97
C GLN A 128 7.40 -3.49 17.86
N LEU A 129 8.26 -3.32 16.85
CA LEU A 129 9.37 -4.24 16.60
C LEU A 129 10.50 -4.05 17.63
N PRO A 130 11.33 -5.10 17.86
CA PRO A 130 12.47 -5.00 18.77
C PRO A 130 13.38 -3.79 18.45
N GLY A 131 13.70 -3.00 19.46
CA GLY A 131 14.56 -1.82 19.31
C GLY A 131 13.82 -0.53 18.93
N MET A 132 12.52 -0.58 18.62
CA MET A 132 11.71 0.63 18.39
C MET A 132 11.03 1.14 19.65
N SER A 133 10.91 2.47 19.76
CA SER A 133 10.17 3.16 20.83
C SER A 133 8.67 3.33 20.53
N THR A 134 8.25 3.07 19.29
CA THR A 134 6.88 3.21 18.81
C THR A 134 6.56 2.12 17.78
N ASN A 135 5.30 2.04 17.34
CA ASN A 135 4.87 1.11 16.30
C ASN A 135 5.33 1.54 14.90
N VAL A 136 5.28 0.62 13.92
CA VAL A 136 5.73 0.90 12.53
C VAL A 136 4.98 2.07 11.90
N SER A 137 3.68 2.23 12.16
CA SER A 137 2.90 3.34 11.60
C SER A 137 3.38 4.71 12.09
N ASN A 138 3.61 4.88 13.39
CA ASN A 138 4.17 6.12 13.92
C ASN A 138 5.62 6.32 13.50
N LYS A 139 6.41 5.24 13.40
CA LYS A 139 7.78 5.32 12.90
C LYS A 139 7.80 5.85 11.47
N LEU A 140 6.95 5.32 10.58
CA LEU A 140 6.80 5.81 9.21
C LEU A 140 6.44 7.30 9.16
N ILE A 141 5.50 7.76 10.01
CA ILE A 141 5.14 9.19 10.09
C ILE A 141 6.35 10.04 10.51
N LEU A 142 7.18 9.56 11.44
CA LEU A 142 8.38 10.25 11.88
C LEU A 142 9.43 10.35 10.77
N GLU A 143 9.67 9.26 10.03
CA GLU A 143 10.61 9.27 8.91
C GLU A 143 10.17 10.22 7.79
N VAL A 144 8.87 10.18 7.43
CA VAL A 144 8.28 11.10 6.44
C VAL A 144 8.41 12.56 6.91
N SER A 145 8.13 12.83 8.19
CA SER A 145 8.23 14.18 8.75
C SER A 145 9.67 14.68 8.77
N SER A 146 10.64 13.82 9.12
CA SER A 146 12.06 14.18 9.14
C SER A 146 12.60 14.42 7.73
N ALA A 147 12.23 13.57 6.76
CA ALA A 147 12.57 13.77 5.36
C ALA A 147 12.01 15.10 4.81
N LEU A 148 10.79 15.46 5.23
CA LEU A 148 10.18 16.74 4.88
C LEU A 148 10.93 17.93 5.49
N GLU A 149 11.19 17.91 6.79
CA GLU A 149 11.93 18.98 7.48
C GLU A 149 13.31 19.19 6.82
N SER A 150 14.03 18.10 6.56
CA SER A 150 15.32 18.15 5.87
C SER A 150 15.21 18.70 4.45
N SER A 151 14.15 18.36 3.71
CA SER A 151 13.90 18.87 2.36
C SER A 151 13.56 20.38 2.37
N LEU A 152 12.84 20.84 3.39
CA LEU A 152 12.52 22.27 3.55
C LEU A 152 13.75 23.07 3.97
N GLU A 153 14.54 22.56 4.92
CA GLU A 153 15.78 23.22 5.34
C GLU A 153 16.81 23.29 4.20
N SER A 154 17.00 22.19 3.45
CA SER A 154 17.95 22.17 2.33
C SER A 154 17.44 22.86 1.06
N GLY A 155 16.12 22.82 0.81
CA GLY A 155 15.49 23.39 -0.38
C GLY A 155 15.31 24.91 -0.34
N PHE A 156 15.34 25.51 0.85
CA PHE A 156 15.29 26.96 1.05
C PHE A 156 16.64 27.60 1.44
N GLY A 157 17.70 26.79 1.64
CA GLY A 157 19.08 27.24 1.79
C GLY A 157 19.59 27.24 3.22
#